data_AF-A0A1H6C8D5-F1
#
_entry.id   AF-A0A1H6C8D5-F1
#
_cell.length_a   1.000
_cell.length_b   1.000
_cell.length_c   1.000
_cell.angle_alpha   90.00
_cell.angle_beta   90.00
_cell.angle_gamma   90.00
#
_symmetry.space_group_name_H-M   'P 1'
#
loop_
_entity.id
_entity.type
_entity.pdbx_description
1 polymer ?
#
loop_
_entity_poly.entity_id
_entity_poly.type
_entity_poly.pdbx_seq_one_letter_code
_entity_poly.pdbx_strand_id
1 'polypeptide(L)'
;MKWKFIFVTLAIVIIIVNLPIINKNILLMIDGNDPFRYSNSNASFTLVESFGFKDPYLTDWPINRFIEETNPSEEDKQVFRLYKINPLCFWRWHYYIFISRDYKYKSWDDIEPNRVPYDPESMWQDF
;
A
#
# COMPACT_ATOMS: atom_id res chain seq x y z
N MET A 1 -19.10 33.54 12.65
CA MET A 1 -17.66 33.74 12.33
C MET A 1 -16.76 32.63 12.86
N LYS A 2 -16.84 32.22 14.14
CA LYS A 2 -15.96 31.19 14.73
C LYS A 2 -15.99 29.83 14.02
N TRP A 3 -17.17 29.34 13.62
CA TRP A 3 -17.30 28.05 12.91
C TRP A 3 -16.58 28.03 11.56
N LYS A 4 -16.72 29.10 10.76
CA LYS A 4 -16.00 29.23 9.48
C LYS A 4 -14.49 29.15 9.69
N PHE A 5 -13.99 29.79 10.76
CA PHE A 5 -12.57 29.74 11.11
C PHE A 5 -12.14 28.32 11.51
N ILE A 6 -12.91 27.63 12.36
CA ILE A 6 -12.64 26.23 12.75
C ILE A 6 -12.59 25.32 11.53
N PHE A 7 -13.55 25.44 10.61
CA PHE A 7 -13.57 24.63 9.38
C PHE A 7 -12.34 24.88 8.50
N VAL A 8 -11.95 26.15 8.33
CA VAL A 8 -10.74 26.51 7.57
C VAL A 8 -9.49 25.94 8.23
N THR A 9 -9.37 26.04 9.56
CA THR A 9 -8.25 25.45 10.30
C THR A 9 -8.18 23.94 10.14
N LEU A 10 -9.30 23.23 10.30
CA LEU A 10 -9.36 21.78 10.10
C LEU A 10 -9.00 21.38 8.67
N ALA A 11 -9.50 22.10 7.66
CA ALA A 11 -9.16 21.85 6.26
C ALA A 11 -7.66 22.01 6.00
N ILE A 12 -7.04 23.08 6.54
CA ILE A 12 -5.60 23.31 6.41
C ILE A 12 -4.80 22.17 7.06
N VAL A 13 -5.18 21.74 8.27
CA VAL A 13 -4.50 20.62 8.95
C VAL A 13 -4.59 19.34 8.11
N ILE A 14 -5.78 19.00 7.59
CA ILE A 14 -5.98 17.82 6.73
C ILE A 14 -5.10 17.91 5.49
N ILE A 15 -5.00 19.09 4.86
CA ILE A 15 -4.15 19.28 3.67
C ILE A 15 -2.68 19.10 4.02
N ILE A 16 -2.20 19.71 5.11
CA ILE A 16 -0.79 19.66 5.51
C ILE A 16 -0.35 18.23 5.82
N VAL A 17 -1.13 17.46 6.59
CA VAL A 17 -0.76 16.06 6.93
C VAL A 17 -0.81 15.12 5.72
N ASN A 18 -1.44 15.54 4.63
CA ASN A 18 -1.52 14.80 3.38
C ASN A 18 -0.58 15.34 2.28
N LEU A 19 0.31 16.30 2.60
CA LEU A 19 1.39 16.68 1.70
C LEU A 19 2.40 15.52 1.58
N PRO A 20 2.94 15.21 0.39
CA PRO A 20 3.71 13.98 0.15
C PRO A 20 4.82 13.68 1.17
N ILE A 21 5.66 14.68 1.48
CA ILE A 21 6.78 14.52 2.43
C ILE A 21 6.29 14.30 3.87
N ILE A 22 5.28 15.07 4.28
CA ILE A 22 4.73 15.00 5.65
C ILE A 22 3.97 13.69 5.83
N ASN A 23 3.14 13.35 4.84
CA ASN A 23 2.33 12.15 4.80
C ASN A 23 3.19 10.90 5.00
N LYS A 24 4.29 10.80 4.25
CA LYS A 24 5.20 9.65 4.32
C LYS A 24 5.85 9.45 5.69
N ASN A 25 6.28 10.55 6.33
CA ASN A 25 6.81 10.48 7.69
C ASN A 25 5.74 10.07 8.71
N ILE A 26 4.50 10.55 8.54
CA ILE A 26 3.39 10.14 9.38
C ILE A 26 3.11 8.64 9.17
N LEU A 27 3.01 8.18 7.92
CA LEU A 27 2.82 6.76 7.57
C LEU A 27 3.92 5.88 8.18
N LEU A 28 5.19 6.25 8.03
CA LEU A 28 6.28 5.53 8.66
C LEU A 28 6.13 5.44 10.19
N MET A 29 5.70 6.53 10.83
CA MET A 29 5.49 6.57 12.29
C MET A 29 4.32 5.70 12.75
N ILE A 30 3.21 5.67 12.03
CA ILE A 30 1.99 4.95 12.44
C ILE A 30 1.95 3.51 11.93
N ASP A 31 2.52 3.26 10.75
CA ASP A 31 2.40 2.01 9.99
C ASP A 31 3.76 1.30 9.82
N GLY A 32 4.88 1.86 10.32
CA GLY A 32 6.19 1.21 10.19
C GLY A 32 6.30 -0.17 10.85
N ASN A 33 5.48 -0.45 11.87
CA ASN A 33 5.42 -1.76 12.53
C ASN A 33 4.35 -2.70 11.93
N ASP A 34 3.36 -2.14 11.23
CA ASP A 34 2.33 -2.91 10.51
C ASP A 34 2.12 -2.29 9.12
N PRO A 35 3.13 -2.44 8.23
CA PRO A 35 3.16 -1.78 6.93
C PRO A 35 2.09 -2.32 6.00
N PHE A 36 1.75 -1.52 4.99
CA PHE A 36 0.83 -1.96 3.95
C PHE A 36 1.44 -3.08 3.14
N ARG A 37 0.69 -4.17 3.01
CA ARG A 37 1.11 -5.37 2.28
C ARG A 37 0.30 -5.56 1.02
N TYR A 38 0.96 -6.12 0.03
CA TYR A 38 0.40 -6.47 -1.26
C TYR A 38 0.76 -7.90 -1.63
N SER A 39 -0.11 -8.55 -2.39
CA SER A 39 0.16 -9.88 -2.93
C SER A 39 -0.69 -10.17 -4.16
N ASN A 40 -0.22 -11.04 -5.04
CA ASN A 40 -1.07 -11.66 -6.07
C ASN A 40 -1.84 -12.87 -5.51
N SER A 41 -2.65 -13.54 -6.33
CA SER A 41 -3.58 -14.59 -5.86
C SER A 41 -2.90 -15.79 -5.19
N ASN A 42 -1.67 -16.11 -5.56
CA ASN A 42 -0.90 -17.25 -5.04
C ASN A 42 0.37 -16.85 -4.27
N ALA A 43 0.54 -15.58 -3.92
CA ALA A 43 1.72 -15.06 -3.21
C ALA A 43 3.08 -15.37 -3.87
N SER A 44 3.12 -15.58 -5.19
CA SER A 44 4.39 -15.58 -5.95
C SER A 44 4.98 -14.18 -6.10
N PHE A 45 4.14 -13.15 -5.93
CA PHE A 45 4.55 -11.77 -5.70
C PHE A 45 3.98 -11.31 -4.36
N THR A 46 4.82 -10.82 -3.46
CA THR A 46 4.43 -10.17 -2.21
C THR A 46 5.31 -8.97 -1.95
N LEU A 47 4.71 -7.85 -1.54
CA LEU A 47 5.43 -6.61 -1.28
C LEU A 47 4.98 -5.96 0.02
N VAL A 48 5.94 -5.47 0.80
CA VAL A 48 5.75 -4.70 2.03
C VAL A 48 6.20 -3.26 1.81
N GLU A 49 5.27 -2.32 2.03
CA GLU A 49 5.55 -0.89 1.88
C GLU A 49 6.26 -0.35 3.11
N SER A 50 7.54 0.02 2.98
CA SER A 50 8.36 0.50 4.10
C SER A 50 8.04 1.93 4.54
N PHE A 51 7.46 2.76 3.66
CA PHE A 51 7.28 4.21 3.82
C PHE A 51 8.56 4.99 4.18
N GLY A 52 9.75 4.40 4.07
CA GLY A 52 11.01 5.06 4.40
C GLY A 52 11.24 6.27 3.50
N PHE A 53 11.79 7.38 4.00
CA PHE A 53 11.87 8.66 3.27
C PHE A 53 12.40 8.53 1.83
N LYS A 54 13.37 7.63 1.58
CA LYS A 54 13.97 7.37 0.25
C LYS A 54 13.23 6.33 -0.60
N ASP A 55 12.28 5.60 -0.03
CA ASP A 55 11.67 4.44 -0.68
C ASP A 55 10.48 4.90 -1.53
N PRO A 56 10.42 4.63 -2.83
CA PRO A 56 9.24 5.00 -3.61
C PRO A 56 8.00 4.29 -3.04
N TYR A 57 6.83 4.92 -3.13
CA TYR A 57 5.57 4.19 -2.95
C TYR A 57 5.48 3.08 -4.01
N LEU A 58 4.62 2.08 -3.77
CA LEU A 58 4.28 1.08 -4.78
C LEU A 58 3.95 1.77 -6.11
N THR A 59 4.61 1.30 -7.17
CA THR A 59 4.34 1.69 -8.56
C THR A 59 4.09 0.43 -9.38
N ASP A 60 3.68 0.60 -10.63
CA ASP A 60 3.49 -0.53 -11.55
C ASP A 60 4.83 -1.15 -11.99
N TRP A 61 5.97 -0.48 -11.78
CA TRP A 61 7.28 -0.97 -12.21
C TRP A 61 7.66 -2.36 -11.65
N PRO A 62 7.66 -2.60 -10.31
CA PRO A 62 7.98 -3.91 -9.76
C PRO A 62 6.99 -5.00 -10.23
N ILE A 63 5.72 -4.64 -10.41
CA ILE A 63 4.67 -5.56 -10.84
C ILE A 63 4.89 -5.97 -12.30
N ASN A 64 5.08 -4.99 -13.20
CA ASN A 64 5.34 -5.25 -14.61
C ASN A 64 6.61 -6.08 -14.79
N ARG A 65 7.66 -5.75 -14.02
CA ARG A 65 8.91 -6.51 -14.06
C ARG A 65 8.73 -7.96 -13.59
N PHE A 66 7.98 -8.19 -12.51
CA PHE A 66 7.61 -9.54 -12.08
C PHE A 66 6.87 -10.30 -13.19
N ILE A 67 5.90 -9.66 -13.85
CA ILE A 67 5.12 -10.26 -14.94
C ILE A 67 6.02 -10.62 -16.12
N GLU A 68 6.95 -9.74 -16.49
CA GLU A 68 7.91 -9.95 -17.58
C GLU A 68 8.89 -11.09 -17.29
N GLU A 69 9.43 -11.16 -16.08
CA GLU A 69 10.47 -12.14 -15.72
C GLU A 69 9.91 -13.53 -15.39
N THR A 70 8.71 -13.62 -14.81
CA THR A 70 8.14 -14.90 -14.32
C THR A 70 7.02 -15.44 -15.20
N ASN A 71 6.46 -14.61 -16.09
CA ASN A 71 5.33 -14.93 -16.96
C ASN A 71 4.19 -15.69 -16.22
N PRO A 72 3.61 -15.08 -15.18
CA PRO A 72 2.65 -15.75 -14.30
C PRO A 72 1.31 -15.95 -15.01
N SER A 73 0.43 -16.75 -14.39
CA SER A 73 -0.95 -16.93 -14.87
C SER A 73 -1.70 -15.59 -14.93
N GLU A 74 -2.74 -15.51 -15.76
CA GLU A 74 -3.56 -14.27 -15.85
C GLU A 74 -4.15 -13.85 -14.50
N GLU A 75 -4.47 -14.81 -13.62
CA GLU A 75 -4.96 -14.51 -12.27
C GLU A 75 -3.85 -13.88 -11.40
N ASP A 76 -2.63 -14.39 -11.52
CA ASP A 76 -1.48 -13.99 -10.71
C ASP A 76 -0.77 -12.72 -11.22
N LYS A 77 -1.21 -12.17 -12.36
CA LYS A 77 -0.83 -10.82 -12.82
C LYS A 77 -1.52 -9.73 -12.01
N GLN A 78 -2.66 -10.02 -11.38
CA GLN A 78 -3.38 -9.05 -10.57
C GLN A 78 -2.77 -8.97 -9.16
N VAL A 79 -2.34 -7.77 -8.78
CA VAL A 79 -1.92 -7.48 -7.41
C VAL A 79 -3.09 -6.94 -6.60
N PHE A 80 -3.20 -7.42 -5.37
CA PHE A 80 -4.18 -7.03 -4.37
C PHE A 80 -3.51 -6.33 -3.20
N ARG A 81 -4.22 -5.38 -2.60
CA ARG A 81 -3.87 -4.87 -1.27
C ARG A 81 -4.42 -5.82 -0.21
N LEU A 82 -3.63 -6.05 0.84
CA LEU A 82 -4.02 -6.93 1.96
C LEU A 82 -4.60 -6.16 3.15
N TYR A 83 -4.70 -4.83 3.06
CA TYR A 83 -5.28 -3.97 4.08
C TYR A 83 -6.59 -3.32 3.59
N LYS A 84 -7.42 -2.94 4.54
CA LYS A 84 -8.67 -2.21 4.27
C LYS A 84 -8.42 -0.70 4.30
N ILE A 85 -9.07 0.03 3.39
CA ILE A 85 -9.13 1.49 3.48
C ILE A 85 -10.00 1.86 4.68
N ASN A 86 -9.45 2.66 5.59
CA ASN A 86 -10.20 3.28 6.68
C ASN A 86 -10.40 4.78 6.39
N PRO A 87 -11.58 5.21 5.92
CA PRO A 87 -11.82 6.61 5.58
C PRO A 87 -11.74 7.56 6.78
N LEU A 88 -11.80 7.08 8.02
CA LEU A 88 -11.60 7.91 9.21
C LEU A 88 -10.12 8.15 9.53
N CYS A 89 -9.22 7.40 8.91
CA CYS A 89 -7.78 7.54 9.07
C CYS A 89 -7.24 8.59 8.08
N PHE A 90 -7.53 9.86 8.34
CA PHE A 90 -7.25 10.95 7.40
C PHE A 90 -5.77 11.17 7.08
N TRP A 91 -4.87 10.66 7.92
CA TRP A 91 -3.42 10.65 7.67
C TRP A 91 -3.00 9.70 6.53
N ARG A 92 -3.88 8.80 6.10
CA ARG A 92 -3.63 7.85 4.99
C ARG A 92 -4.31 8.28 3.70
N TRP A 93 -5.07 9.38 3.68
CA TRP A 93 -5.91 9.75 2.54
C TRP A 93 -5.13 9.99 1.26
N HIS A 94 -3.98 10.67 1.33
CA HIS A 94 -3.11 10.85 0.17
C HIS A 94 -2.78 9.49 -0.47
N TYR A 95 -2.21 8.58 0.32
CA TYR A 95 -1.87 7.24 -0.15
C TYR A 95 -3.10 6.47 -0.64
N TYR A 96 -4.23 6.56 0.05
CA TYR A 96 -5.48 5.91 -0.36
C TYR A 96 -6.00 6.39 -1.71
N ILE A 97 -5.94 7.69 -1.96
CA ILE A 97 -6.46 8.32 -3.18
C ILE A 97 -5.52 8.11 -4.36
N PHE A 98 -4.20 8.11 -4.13
CA PHE A 98 -3.22 8.08 -5.23
C PHE A 98 -2.59 6.72 -5.48
N ILE A 99 -2.66 5.78 -4.54
CA ILE A 99 -2.05 4.44 -4.64
C ILE A 99 -3.08 3.34 -4.35
N SER A 100 -3.67 3.31 -3.14
CA SER A 100 -4.46 2.16 -2.71
C SER A 100 -5.72 1.90 -3.54
N ARG A 101 -6.29 2.93 -4.17
CA ARG A 101 -7.50 2.79 -4.98
C ARG A 101 -7.29 1.95 -6.24
N ASP A 102 -6.06 1.87 -6.73
CA ASP A 102 -5.72 1.18 -7.97
C ASP A 102 -5.61 -0.35 -7.74
N TYR A 103 -5.54 -0.77 -6.48
CA TYR A 103 -5.46 -2.18 -6.07
C TYR A 103 -6.73 -2.65 -5.36
N LYS A 104 -7.30 -3.77 -5.82
CA LYS A 104 -8.44 -4.42 -5.17
C LYS A 104 -8.03 -5.01 -3.83
N TYR A 105 -8.95 -5.02 -2.87
CA TYR A 105 -8.75 -5.69 -1.58
C TYR A 105 -8.95 -7.20 -1.70
N LYS A 106 -8.06 -7.98 -1.09
CA LYS A 106 -8.21 -9.42 -0.82
C LYS A 106 -7.58 -9.71 0.55
N SER A 107 -8.20 -10.58 1.35
CA SER A 107 -7.62 -10.89 2.67
C SER A 107 -6.46 -11.88 2.52
N TRP A 108 -5.53 -11.88 3.49
CA TRP A 108 -4.46 -12.87 3.50
C TRP A 108 -5.01 -14.29 3.69
N ASP A 109 -6.04 -14.45 4.51
CA ASP A 109 -6.71 -15.73 4.76
C ASP A 109 -7.28 -16.36 3.47
N ASP A 110 -7.61 -15.55 2.46
CA ASP A 110 -8.07 -16.03 1.15
C ASP A 110 -6.92 -16.44 0.20
N ILE A 111 -5.70 -15.94 0.45
CA ILE A 111 -4.51 -16.13 -0.39
C ILE A 111 -3.63 -17.25 0.17
N GLU A 112 -3.41 -17.26 1.48
CA GLU A 112 -2.52 -18.16 2.19
C GLU A 112 -2.72 -19.65 1.85
N PRO A 113 -3.95 -20.18 1.71
CA PRO A 113 -4.14 -21.60 1.36
C PRO A 113 -3.60 -21.98 -0.02
N ASN A 114 -3.49 -21.01 -0.94
CA ASN A 114 -3.02 -21.22 -2.31
C ASN A 114 -1.60 -20.68 -2.53
N ARG A 115 -0.91 -20.28 -1.45
CA ARG A 115 0.41 -19.67 -1.56
C ARG A 115 1.42 -20.65 -2.15
N VAL A 116 2.29 -20.17 -3.03
CA VAL A 116 3.51 -20.89 -3.37
C VAL A 116 4.43 -20.96 -2.14
N PRO A 117 5.33 -21.95 -2.06
CA PRO A 117 6.33 -22.00 -1.00
C PRO A 117 7.12 -20.68 -0.92
N TYR A 118 7.33 -20.21 0.31
CA TYR A 118 8.15 -19.01 0.52
C TYR A 118 9.61 -19.30 0.19
N ASP A 119 10.19 -18.47 -0.68
CA ASP A 119 11.59 -18.47 -1.02
C ASP A 119 12.25 -17.18 -0.51
N PRO A 120 13.06 -17.24 0.57
CA PRO A 120 13.73 -16.07 1.12
C PRO A 120 14.82 -15.48 0.20
N GLU A 121 15.24 -16.22 -0.84
CA GLU A 121 16.18 -15.73 -1.85
C GLU A 121 15.45 -15.04 -3.02
N SER A 122 14.13 -15.17 -3.10
CA SER A 122 13.32 -14.54 -4.14
C SER A 122 13.21 -13.04 -3.91
N MET A 123 13.58 -12.26 -4.92
CA MET A 123 13.37 -10.81 -4.92
C MET A 123 11.90 -10.40 -5.11
N TRP A 124 10.99 -11.36 -5.35
CA TRP A 124 9.57 -11.14 -5.55
C TRP A 124 8.73 -11.45 -4.31
N GLN A 125 9.36 -11.99 -3.25
CA GLN A 125 8.67 -12.44 -2.04
C GLN A 125 9.22 -11.81 -0.76
N ASP A 126 8.59 -10.74 -0.31
CA ASP A 126 8.83 -10.19 1.03
C ASP A 126 8.33 -11.09 2.19
N PHE A 127 7.32 -11.96 2.00
CA PHE A 127 6.77 -12.84 3.06
C PHE A 127 6.04 -14.12 2.59
#